data_AF-B5IJ55-F1
#
_entry.id   AF-B5IJ55-F1
#
_cell.length_a   1.000
_cell.length_b   1.000
_cell.length_c   1.000
_cell.angle_alpha   90.00
_cell.angle_beta   90.00
_cell.angle_gamma   90.00
#
_symmetry.space_group_name_H-M   'P 1'
#
loop_
_entity.id
_entity.type
_entity.pdbx_description
1 polymer ?
#
loop_
_entity_poly.entity_id
_entity_poly.type
_entity_poly.pdbx_seq_one_letter_code
_entity_poly.pdbx_strand_id
1 'polypeptide(L)'
;MAIGLAVALALPQARHSRHLPLRQLFRLLLACLVAIPVAYAEAVRLLLRGPRLEGRQEASPVTARGSALLTFLEVFRITLTPLTIALGVERGGRAYRIHRMGRPLPPGEGASGTELP
;
A
#
# COMPACT_ATOMS: atom_id res chain seq x y z
N MET A 1 2.56 15.13 19.01
CA MET A 1 1.63 16.19 18.54
C MET A 1 2.30 17.23 17.65
N ALA A 2 3.52 17.71 17.98
CA ALA A 2 4.19 18.79 17.24
C ALA A 2 4.54 18.45 15.77
N ILE A 3 4.93 17.21 15.49
CA ILE A 3 5.31 16.78 14.13
C ILE A 3 4.10 16.83 13.18
N GLY A 4 2.92 16.41 13.65
CA GLY A 4 1.69 16.49 12.86
C GLY A 4 1.27 17.92 12.55
N LEU A 5 1.46 18.84 13.49
CA LEU A 5 1.21 20.27 13.30
C LEU A 5 2.22 20.91 12.35
N ALA A 6 3.51 20.55 12.48
CA ALA A 6 4.57 21.02 11.60
C ALA A 6 4.37 20.55 10.15
N VAL A 7 3.97 19.29 9.94
CA VAL A 7 3.66 18.74 8.62
C VAL A 7 2.40 19.39 8.02
N ALA A 8 1.37 19.65 8.85
CA ALA A 8 0.17 20.36 8.40
C ALA A 8 0.45 21.81 7.96
N LEU A 9 1.39 22.49 8.62
CA LEU A 9 1.85 23.84 8.26
C LEU A 9 2.81 23.85 7.07
N ALA A 10 3.63 22.80 6.90
CA ALA A 10 4.57 22.66 5.80
C ALA A 10 3.90 22.22 4.48
N LEU A 11 2.72 21.59 4.56
CA LEU A 11 1.92 21.28 3.38
C LEU A 11 1.38 22.58 2.78
N PRO A 12 1.76 22.94 1.54
CA PRO A 12 1.26 24.14 0.90
C PRO A 12 -0.26 23.97 0.79
N GLN A 13 -1.01 24.90 1.39
CA GLN A 13 -2.45 24.99 1.18
C GLN A 13 -2.68 25.04 -0.32
N ALA A 14 -3.12 23.90 -0.88
CA ALA A 14 -3.37 23.72 -2.29
C ALA A 14 -4.54 24.62 -2.66
N ARG A 15 -4.20 25.88 -2.93
CA ARG A 15 -5.02 26.80 -3.68
C ARG A 15 -5.32 26.06 -4.99
N HIS A 16 -6.60 25.92 -5.29
CA HIS A 16 -7.11 25.35 -6.53
C HIS A 16 -7.18 23.81 -6.64
N SER A 17 -8.14 23.21 -5.94
CA SER A 17 -8.92 22.11 -6.53
C SER A 17 -10.29 21.99 -5.87
N ARG A 18 -11.31 22.02 -6.73
CA ARG A 18 -12.74 21.82 -6.51
C ARG A 18 -13.04 20.83 -5.36
N HIS A 19 -13.75 21.33 -4.34
CA HIS A 19 -14.61 20.58 -3.41
C HIS A 19 -14.21 19.13 -3.11
N LEU A 20 -13.07 18.89 -2.46
CA LEU A 20 -12.92 17.68 -1.65
C LEU A 20 -13.49 17.99 -0.27
N PRO A 21 -14.70 17.50 0.08
CA PRO A 21 -15.32 17.88 1.35
C PRO A 21 -14.43 17.39 2.49
N LEU A 22 -13.93 18.31 3.32
CA LEU A 22 -13.07 18.03 4.48
C LEU A 22 -13.63 16.92 5.38
N ARG A 23 -14.97 16.83 5.48
CA ARG A 23 -15.67 15.73 6.15
C ARG A 23 -15.38 14.36 5.56
N GLN A 24 -15.31 14.24 4.24
CA GLN A 24 -14.99 13.00 3.56
C GLN A 24 -13.53 12.64 3.74
N LEU A 25 -12.62 13.62 3.67
CA LEU A 25 -11.20 13.39 3.96
C LEU A 25 -10.99 12.90 5.39
N PHE A 26 -11.62 13.54 6.37
CA PHE A 26 -11.55 13.14 7.77
C PHE A 26 -12.13 11.74 8.00
N ARG A 27 -13.24 11.41 7.34
CA ARG A 27 -13.86 10.08 7.42
C ARG A 27 -12.94 8.99 6.85
N LEU A 28 -12.30 9.24 5.70
CA LEU A 28 -11.31 8.31 5.14
C LEU A 28 -10.07 8.20 6.02
N LEU A 29 -9.59 9.30 6.59
CA LEU A 29 -8.45 9.30 7.51
C LEU A 29 -8.73 8.43 8.74
N LEU A 30 -9.93 8.55 9.32
CA LEU A 30 -10.37 7.74 10.45
C LEU A 30 -10.50 6.26 10.07
N ALA A 31 -11.06 5.97 8.89
CA ALA A 31 -11.17 4.60 8.38
C ALA A 31 -9.79 3.96 8.20
N CYS A 32 -8.81 4.69 7.65
CA CYS A 32 -7.42 4.23 7.55
C CYS A 32 -6.80 4.00 8.93
N LEU A 33 -7.03 4.91 9.88
CA LEU A 33 -6.50 4.80 11.24
C LEU A 33 -7.03 3.55 11.97
N VAL A 34 -8.27 3.14 11.71
CA VAL A 34 -8.88 1.91 12.27
C VAL A 34 -8.45 0.66 11.48
N ALA A 35 -8.25 0.78 10.17
CA ALA A 35 -7.81 -0.35 9.34
C ALA A 35 -6.41 -0.85 9.72
N ILE A 36 -5.50 0.07 10.08
CA ILE A 36 -4.11 -0.27 10.45
C ILE A 36 -4.03 -1.25 11.64
N PRO A 37 -4.64 -0.99 12.82
CA PRO A 37 -4.56 -1.90 13.95
C PRO A 37 -5.28 -3.23 13.70
N VAL A 38 -6.40 -3.23 12.96
CA VAL A 38 -7.10 -4.46 12.56
C VAL A 38 -6.19 -5.34 11.71
N ALA A 39 -5.54 -4.74 10.71
CA ALA A 39 -4.62 -5.40 9.82
C ALA A 39 -3.40 -5.98 10.56
N TYR A 40 -2.86 -5.24 11.54
CA TYR A 40 -1.79 -5.74 12.42
C TYR A 40 -2.22 -6.92 13.29
N ALA A 41 -3.43 -6.88 13.86
CA ALA A 41 -3.95 -7.99 14.67
C ALA A 41 -4.12 -9.26 13.85
N GLU A 42 -4.56 -9.15 12.59
CA GLU A 42 -4.63 -10.28 11.65
C GLU A 42 -3.25 -10.81 11.28
N ALA A 43 -2.28 -9.91 11.02
CA ALA A 43 -0.89 -10.30 10.75
C ALA A 43 -0.29 -11.11 11.90
N VAL A 44 -0.50 -10.67 13.14
CA VAL A 44 -0.03 -11.35 14.36
C VAL A 44 -0.69 -12.71 14.50
N ARG A 45 -1.99 -12.84 14.22
CA ARG A 45 -2.68 -14.14 14.22
C ARG A 45 -2.12 -15.10 13.16
N LEU A 46 -1.80 -14.61 11.96
CA LEU A 46 -1.17 -15.42 10.92
C LEU A 46 0.24 -15.85 11.31
N LEU A 47 1.04 -14.96 11.90
CA LEU A 47 2.38 -15.29 12.40
C LEU A 47 2.36 -16.36 13.50
N LEU A 48 1.38 -16.30 14.40
CA LEU A 48 1.31 -17.18 15.57
C LEU A 48 0.66 -18.55 15.29
N ARG A 49 -0.17 -18.69 14.25
CA ARG A 49 -0.92 -19.93 13.95
C ARG A 49 -0.62 -20.56 12.58
N GLY A 50 0.12 -19.89 11.70
CA GLY A 50 0.24 -20.28 10.29
C GLY A 50 1.44 -21.18 9.95
N PRO A 51 1.36 -21.98 8.87
CA PRO A 51 2.50 -22.68 8.29
C PRO A 51 3.58 -21.69 7.81
N ARG A 52 4.79 -22.17 7.50
CA ARG A 52 5.89 -21.33 6.99
C ARG A 52 5.39 -20.44 5.84
N LEU A 53 5.50 -19.13 6.04
CA LEU A 53 5.23 -18.12 5.03
C LEU A 53 6.44 -18.03 4.09
N GLU A 54 6.17 -17.93 2.79
CA GLU A 54 7.19 -17.68 1.77
C GLU A 54 7.01 -16.29 1.18
N GLY A 55 8.14 -15.62 0.92
CA GLY A 55 8.17 -14.30 0.31
C GLY A 55 8.17 -14.39 -1.20
N ARG A 56 7.20 -13.74 -1.86
CA ARG A 56 7.11 -13.66 -3.32
C ARG A 56 7.16 -12.20 -3.78
N GLN A 57 7.75 -11.95 -4.95
CA GLN A 57 7.65 -10.66 -5.62
C GLN A 57 6.41 -10.63 -6.53
N GLU A 58 5.59 -9.60 -6.37
CA GLU A 58 4.39 -9.37 -7.18
C GLU A 58 4.42 -7.93 -7.76
N ALA A 59 3.65 -7.70 -8.82
CA ALA A 59 3.46 -6.38 -9.40
C ALA A 59 2.08 -5.84 -9.01
N SER A 60 2.05 -4.64 -8.43
CA SER A 60 0.81 -3.94 -8.08
C SER A 60 0.61 -2.74 -9.01
N PRO A 61 -0.53 -2.58 -9.70
CA PRO A 61 -0.71 -1.50 -10.67
C PRO A 61 -0.63 -0.12 -10.00
N VAL A 62 -0.02 0.85 -10.69
CA VAL A 62 0.01 2.25 -10.24
C VAL A 62 -1.32 2.91 -10.58
N THR A 63 -2.09 3.31 -9.57
CA THR A 63 -3.41 3.93 -9.76
C THR A 63 -3.34 5.45 -9.62
N ALA A 64 -2.44 5.97 -8.80
CA ALA A 64 -2.35 7.39 -8.49
C ALA A 64 -1.15 8.05 -9.18
N ARG A 65 -1.42 8.76 -10.29
CA ARG A 65 -0.42 9.54 -11.05
C ARG A 65 -0.69 11.03 -10.92
N GLY A 66 0.38 11.83 -10.88
CA GLY A 66 0.29 13.29 -11.03
C GLY A 66 0.31 14.12 -9.74
N SER A 67 0.40 13.51 -8.55
CA SER A 67 0.75 14.26 -7.33
C SER A 67 1.62 13.44 -6.37
N ALA A 68 2.63 14.09 -5.78
CA ALA A 68 3.55 13.44 -4.85
C ALA A 68 2.84 12.88 -3.61
N LEU A 69 1.80 13.57 -3.12
CA LEU A 69 1.00 13.12 -1.98
C LEU A 69 0.20 11.84 -2.32
N LEU A 70 -0.38 11.76 -3.52
CA LEU A 70 -1.12 10.57 -3.96
C LEU A 70 -0.19 9.36 -4.12
N THR A 71 0.98 9.56 -4.73
CA THR A 71 2.02 8.52 -4.85
C THR A 71 2.50 8.06 -3.48
N PHE A 72 2.73 9.00 -2.54
CA PHE A 72 3.10 8.68 -1.17
C PHE A 72 2.02 7.86 -0.46
N LEU A 73 0.76 8.29 -0.51
CA LEU A 73 -0.35 7.57 0.12
C LEU A 73 -0.54 6.17 -0.47
N GLU A 74 -0.31 6.00 -1.77
CA GLU A 74 -0.40 4.70 -2.44
C GLU A 74 0.71 3.74 -1.98
N VAL A 75 1.96 4.19 -1.97
CA VAL A 75 3.10 3.41 -1.43
C VAL A 75 2.89 3.11 0.06
N PHE A 76 2.48 4.11 0.84
CA PHE A 76 2.23 3.98 2.27
C PHE A 76 1.13 2.95 2.56
N ARG A 77 0.01 2.99 1.81
CA ARG A 77 -1.06 1.99 1.89
C ARG A 77 -0.55 0.58 1.59
N ILE A 78 0.26 0.42 0.54
CA ILE A 78 0.87 -0.87 0.19
C ILE A 78 1.72 -1.39 1.35
N THR A 79 2.57 -0.54 1.95
CA THR A 79 3.44 -0.93 3.07
C THR A 79 2.70 -1.14 4.40
N LEU A 80 1.52 -0.54 4.56
CA LEU A 80 0.64 -0.79 5.71
C LEU A 80 -0.27 -2.01 5.53
N THR A 81 -0.29 -2.59 4.33
CA THR A 81 -0.99 -3.84 4.09
C THR A 81 -0.17 -4.96 4.74
N PRO A 82 -0.78 -5.81 5.57
CA PRO A 82 -0.07 -6.87 6.28
C PRO A 82 0.78 -7.70 5.34
N LEU A 83 1.97 -8.07 5.82
CA LEU A 83 2.86 -8.99 5.12
C LEU A 83 3.29 -8.49 3.73
N THR A 84 3.19 -7.18 3.48
CA THR A 84 3.49 -6.59 2.17
C THR A 84 4.41 -5.38 2.33
N ILE A 85 5.45 -5.30 1.50
CA ILE A 85 6.36 -4.14 1.43
C ILE A 85 6.56 -3.71 -0.02
N ALA A 86 6.51 -2.41 -0.28
CA ALA A 86 6.83 -1.86 -1.59
C ALA A 86 8.35 -1.74 -1.76
N LEU A 87 8.89 -2.31 -2.83
CA LEU A 87 10.31 -2.28 -3.17
C LEU A 87 10.66 -1.12 -4.12
N GLY A 88 9.68 -0.60 -4.84
CA GLY A 88 9.85 0.53 -5.75
C GLY A 88 8.90 0.48 -6.94
N VAL A 89 9.13 1.35 -7.92
CA VAL A 89 8.38 1.37 -9.18
C VAL A 89 9.13 0.53 -10.21
N GLU A 90 8.39 -0.28 -10.96
CA GLU A 90 8.93 -1.11 -12.03
C GLU A 90 9.46 -0.25 -13.20
N ARG A 91 10.40 -0.82 -13.97
CA ARG A 91 10.93 -0.18 -15.17
C ARG A 91 9.78 0.06 -16.15
N GLY A 92 9.41 1.33 -16.34
CA GLY A 92 8.28 1.76 -17.17
C GLY A 92 7.15 2.49 -16.43
N GLY A 93 7.19 2.60 -15.10
CA GLY A 93 6.25 3.45 -14.35
C GLY A 93 4.81 2.94 -14.30
N ARG A 94 4.57 1.67 -14.68
CA ARG A 94 3.23 1.08 -14.80
C ARG A 94 2.78 0.33 -13.55
N ALA A 95 3.71 -0.25 -12.80
CA ALA A 95 3.43 -1.01 -11.59
C ALA A 95 4.46 -0.71 -10.47
N TYR A 96 4.06 -0.91 -9.23
CA TYR A 96 4.92 -1.02 -8.07
C TYR A 96 5.39 -2.46 -7.93
N ARG A 97 6.69 -2.66 -7.75
CA ARG A 97 7.27 -3.93 -7.31
C ARG A 97 7.00 -4.08 -5.82
N ILE A 98 6.29 -5.13 -5.44
CA ILE A 98 5.96 -5.44 -4.05
C ILE A 98 6.54 -6.79 -3.66
N HIS A 99 6.88 -6.94 -2.39
CA HIS A 99 7.22 -8.22 -1.79
C HIS A 99 6.13 -8.59 -0.79
N ARG A 100 5.51 -9.75 -0.99
CA ARG A 100 4.39 -10.24 -0.20
C ARG A 100 4.75 -11.58 0.44
N MET A 101 4.54 -11.70 1.73
CA MET A 101 4.65 -12.97 2.46
C MET A 101 3.28 -13.67 2.42
N GLY A 102 3.24 -14.88 1.88
CA GLY A 102 2.00 -15.63 1.68
C GLY A 102 2.19 -17.14 1.87
N ARG A 103 1.11 -17.89 1.66
CA ARG A 103 1.18 -19.36 1.66
C ARG A 103 1.96 -19.82 0.41
N PRO A 104 2.77 -20.89 0.50
CA PRO A 104 3.40 -21.50 -0.68
C PRO A 104 2.36 -21.85 -1.74
N LEU A 105 2.59 -21.43 -2.99
CA LEU A 105 1.77 -21.82 -4.13
C LEU A 105 2.03 -23.31 -4.42
N PRO A 106 1.00 -24.14 -4.67
CA PRO A 106 1.21 -25.53 -5.06
C PRO A 106 2.11 -25.60 -6.33
N PRO A 107 3.03 -26.58 -6.40
CA PRO A 107 3.90 -26.75 -7.56
C PRO A 107 3.06 -27.19 -8.77
N GLY A 108 2.65 -26.23 -9.59
CA GLY A 108 1.84 -26.49 -10.79
C GLY A 108 1.32 -25.24 -11.52
N GLU A 109 1.16 -24.10 -10.83
CA GLU A 109 0.55 -22.88 -11.42
C GLU A 109 1.56 -21.80 -11.87
N GLY A 110 2.87 -22.08 -11.80
CA GLY A 110 3.94 -21.13 -12.13
C GLY A 110 4.37 -21.06 -13.60
N ALA A 111 3.81 -21.89 -14.49
CA ALA A 111 4.34 -22.10 -15.84
C ALA A 111 3.41 -21.64 -16.98
N SER A 112 2.40 -20.80 -16.72
CA SER A 112 1.46 -20.35 -17.77
C SER A 112 1.38 -18.83 -17.95
N GLY A 113 2.43 -18.09 -17.59
CA GLY A 113 2.49 -16.63 -17.75
C GLY A 113 3.66 -16.10 -18.58
N THR A 114 4.53 -16.97 -19.10
CA THR A 114 5.76 -16.57 -19.82
C THR A 114 5.73 -17.04 -21.28
N GLU A 115 4.66 -16.71 -21.99
CA GLU A 115 4.57 -16.65 -23.46
C GLU A 115 3.58 -15.49 -23.72
N LEU A 116 3.81 -14.41 -24.45
CA LEU A 116 4.68 -13.97 -25.56
C LEU A 116 4.52 -12.42 -25.66
N PRO A 117 5.18 -11.68 -26.58
CA PRO A 117 6.09 -12.08 -27.66
C PRO A 117 7.52 -11.51 -27.56
#